data_AF-A0A7E4VJG1-F1
#
_entry.id   AF-A0A7E4VJG1-F1
#
_cell.length_a   1.000
_cell.length_b   1.000
_cell.length_c   1.000
_cell.angle_alpha   90.00
_cell.angle_beta   90.00
_cell.angle_gamma   90.00
#
_symmetry.space_group_name_H-M   'P 1'
#
loop_
_entity.id
_entity.type
_entity.pdbx_description
1 polymer ?
#
loop_
_entity_poly.entity_id
_entity_poly.type
_entity_poly.pdbx_seq_one_letter_code
_entity_poly.pdbx_strand_id
1 'polypeptide(L)'
;MKFSLALFAIGAVLVCQAYGANMMNSAVRQGAKILNQSKTGDMIRECSCPEQRECVAEMKKQVIGCFDECYPLATTGKIHIKSPETLKTCFQNKNSIANSMLDCMQDSLNSCVDSKDGKQIAYTDINVLLDKSEAALKKKANIIQKTVGKSNDNLIDVAFDIGHCMKTCFQKQNAGGYCFDKKSCQPLIDSKDASKGLNKCLKAVQWKKQASDVCECTVKAGVSEMEQYCGLLNSMNSNPSQN
;
A
#
# COMPACT_ATOMS: atom_id res chain seq x y z
N MET A 1 11.61 -5.58 -16.55
CA MET A 1 11.76 -4.55 -15.50
C MET A 1 10.47 -4.52 -14.68
N LYS A 2 10.45 -5.09 -13.47
CA LYS A 2 9.21 -5.51 -12.78
C LYS A 2 9.04 -4.79 -11.44
N PHE A 3 8.04 -3.92 -11.42
CA PHE A 3 7.62 -2.88 -10.46
C PHE A 3 6.89 -3.40 -9.21
N SER A 4 6.98 -2.73 -8.06
CA SER A 4 6.18 -3.08 -6.89
C SER A 4 6.20 -1.96 -5.86
N LEU A 5 5.23 -1.03 -5.94
CA LEU A 5 4.66 -0.35 -4.77
C LEU A 5 3.49 -1.19 -4.21
N ALA A 6 3.39 -2.44 -4.68
CA ALA A 6 2.25 -3.32 -4.51
C ALA A 6 2.10 -3.76 -3.06
N LEU A 7 3.16 -3.83 -2.25
CA LEU A 7 3.06 -4.40 -0.90
C LEU A 7 2.64 -3.45 0.20
N PHE A 8 2.81 -2.14 0.04
CA PHE A 8 2.10 -1.21 0.94
C PHE A 8 0.60 -1.23 0.63
N ALA A 9 0.24 -1.35 -0.65
CA ALA A 9 -1.14 -1.57 -1.05
C ALA A 9 -1.65 -2.96 -0.64
N ILE A 10 -0.88 -4.04 -0.77
CA ILE A 10 -1.26 -5.43 -0.46
C ILE A 10 -1.25 -5.67 1.06
N GLY A 11 -0.35 -5.08 1.84
CA GLY A 11 -0.37 -5.10 3.30
C GLY A 11 -1.54 -4.28 3.86
N ALA A 12 -1.80 -3.08 3.30
CA ALA A 12 -3.00 -2.31 3.63
C ALA A 12 -4.29 -2.99 3.13
N VAL A 13 -4.23 -3.73 2.03
CA VAL A 13 -5.34 -4.48 1.45
C VAL A 13 -5.59 -5.74 2.28
N LEU A 14 -4.61 -6.57 2.64
CA LEU A 14 -4.75 -7.71 3.56
C LEU A 14 -5.33 -7.27 4.93
N VAL A 15 -4.97 -6.08 5.42
CA VAL A 15 -5.57 -5.48 6.63
C VAL A 15 -6.94 -4.81 6.37
N CYS A 16 -7.24 -4.34 5.15
CA CYS A 16 -8.57 -3.86 4.77
C CYS A 16 -9.55 -4.98 4.39
N GLN A 17 -9.04 -6.19 4.15
CA GLN A 17 -9.75 -7.32 3.54
C GLN A 17 -10.62 -8.12 4.52
N ALA A 18 -10.64 -7.78 5.81
CA ALA A 18 -11.49 -8.49 6.76
C ALA A 18 -12.92 -7.92 6.87
N TYR A 19 -13.20 -6.64 6.54
CA TYR A 19 -14.56 -6.08 6.76
C TYR A 19 -15.02 -4.97 5.76
N GLY A 20 -15.40 -5.35 4.53
CA GLY A 20 -16.39 -4.63 3.72
C GLY A 20 -16.08 -3.20 3.21
N ALA A 21 -17.03 -2.63 2.45
CA ALA A 21 -16.95 -1.28 1.86
C ALA A 21 -16.76 -0.17 2.92
N ASN A 22 -17.23 -0.40 4.15
CA ASN A 22 -17.08 0.51 5.28
C ASN A 22 -15.63 0.59 5.80
N MET A 23 -14.82 -0.47 5.73
CA MET A 23 -13.41 -0.39 6.09
C MET A 23 -12.56 0.26 5.01
N MET A 24 -12.86 0.11 3.72
CA MET A 24 -12.16 0.85 2.67
C MET A 24 -12.40 2.35 2.83
N ASN A 25 -13.66 2.76 3.04
CA ASN A 25 -13.98 4.15 3.36
C ASN A 25 -13.30 4.63 4.67
N SER A 26 -13.22 3.77 5.69
CA SER A 26 -12.46 4.06 6.91
C SER A 26 -10.95 4.18 6.66
N ALA A 27 -10.37 3.35 5.80
CA ALA A 27 -8.96 3.36 5.43
C ALA A 27 -8.62 4.60 4.60
N VAL A 28 -9.48 4.97 3.67
CA VAL A 28 -9.41 6.22 2.91
C VAL A 28 -9.47 7.43 3.85
N ARG A 29 -10.45 7.49 4.77
CA ARG A 29 -10.55 8.57 5.78
C ARG A 29 -9.34 8.62 6.71
N GLN A 30 -8.83 7.46 7.12
CA GLN A 30 -7.65 7.36 7.97
C GLN A 30 -6.39 7.79 7.22
N GLY A 31 -6.26 7.43 5.95
CA GLY A 31 -5.18 7.89 5.06
C GLY A 31 -5.20 9.41 4.90
N ALA A 32 -6.37 10.00 4.68
CA ALA A 32 -6.54 11.46 4.64
C ALA A 32 -6.10 12.15 5.95
N LYS A 33 -6.45 11.56 7.10
CA LYS A 33 -6.02 12.05 8.41
C LYS A 33 -4.51 11.95 8.57
N ILE A 34 -3.92 10.80 8.25
CA ILE A 34 -2.48 10.56 8.37
C ILE A 34 -1.70 11.53 7.46
N LEU A 35 -2.14 11.69 6.21
CA LEU A 35 -1.57 12.66 5.28
C LEU A 35 -1.55 14.08 5.86
N ASN A 36 -2.67 14.53 6.41
CA ASN A 36 -2.75 15.85 7.04
C ASN A 36 -1.86 15.96 8.29
N GLN A 37 -1.71 14.87 9.07
CA GLN A 37 -0.84 14.81 10.24
C GLN A 37 0.66 14.73 9.90
N SER A 38 0.99 14.45 8.63
CA SER A 38 2.36 14.41 8.13
C SER A 38 2.80 15.71 7.48
N LYS A 39 1.89 16.69 7.32
CA LYS A 39 2.25 18.03 6.87
C LYS A 39 3.04 18.75 7.96
N THR A 40 4.15 19.37 7.60
CA THR A 40 4.90 20.26 8.48
C THR A 40 4.36 21.69 8.33
N GLY A 41 4.87 22.62 9.13
CA GLY A 41 4.60 24.05 8.96
C GLY A 41 5.38 24.68 7.79
N ASP A 42 6.29 23.92 7.17
CA ASP A 42 7.15 24.41 6.11
C ASP A 42 6.44 24.35 4.76
N MET A 43 6.91 25.19 3.84
CA MET A 43 6.42 25.27 2.47
C MET A 43 7.46 24.72 1.50
N ILE A 44 6.98 24.06 0.46
CA ILE A 44 7.79 23.54 -0.63
C ILE A 44 7.10 23.80 -1.96
N ARG A 45 7.89 23.88 -3.03
CA ARG A 45 7.37 24.03 -4.39
C ARG A 45 6.58 22.80 -4.84
N GLU A 46 5.47 23.00 -5.53
CA GLU A 46 4.78 21.93 -6.24
C GLU A 46 5.63 21.41 -7.41
N CYS A 47 5.75 20.08 -7.53
CA CYS A 47 6.52 19.48 -8.61
C CYS A 47 5.89 19.72 -9.98
N SER A 48 6.75 19.81 -11.00
CA SER A 48 6.32 19.63 -12.38
C SER A 48 5.97 18.17 -12.65
N CYS A 49 5.13 17.90 -13.62
CA CYS A 49 4.74 16.53 -13.97
C CYS A 49 5.93 15.66 -14.43
N PRO A 50 6.94 16.17 -15.17
CA PRO A 50 8.18 15.44 -15.40
C PRO A 50 8.93 15.05 -14.12
N GLU A 51 9.09 15.98 -13.17
CA GLU A 51 9.77 15.72 -11.89
C GLU A 51 9.01 14.67 -11.07
N GLN A 52 7.68 14.77 -11.01
CA GLN A 52 6.84 13.79 -10.33
C GLN A 52 6.97 12.39 -10.95
N ARG A 53 6.90 12.28 -12.28
CA ARG A 53 7.03 10.97 -12.96
C ARG A 53 8.37 10.31 -12.69
N GLU A 54 9.45 11.08 -12.70
CA GLU A 54 10.79 10.60 -12.39
C GLU A 54 10.87 10.06 -10.95
N CYS A 55 10.40 10.85 -9.98
CA CYS A 55 10.45 10.43 -8.57
C CYS A 55 9.53 9.25 -8.27
N VAL A 56 8.33 9.19 -8.87
CA VAL A 56 7.46 8.01 -8.73
C VAL A 56 8.10 6.77 -9.36
N ALA A 57 8.82 6.90 -10.47
CA ALA A 57 9.56 5.79 -11.06
C ALA A 57 10.70 5.30 -10.15
N GLU A 58 11.42 6.20 -9.47
CA GLU A 58 12.42 5.84 -8.47
C GLU A 58 11.79 5.12 -7.28
N MET A 59 10.73 5.69 -6.69
CA MET A 59 10.00 5.07 -5.57
C MET A 59 9.49 3.67 -5.94
N LYS A 60 8.91 3.50 -7.15
CA LYS A 60 8.48 2.20 -7.67
C LYS A 60 9.63 1.20 -7.67
N LYS A 61 10.85 1.60 -8.04
CA LYS A 61 12.05 0.74 -8.05
C LYS A 61 12.49 0.34 -6.65
N GLN A 62 12.55 1.32 -5.74
CA GLN A 62 12.98 1.10 -4.36
C GLN A 62 12.07 0.11 -3.63
N VAL A 63 10.74 0.22 -3.79
CA VAL A 63 9.81 -0.68 -3.11
C VAL A 63 9.89 -2.13 -3.63
N ILE A 64 10.27 -2.35 -4.90
CA ILE A 64 10.61 -3.71 -5.41
C ILE A 64 11.82 -4.25 -4.68
N GLY A 65 12.90 -3.48 -4.64
CA GLY A 65 14.14 -3.90 -3.99
C GLY A 65 13.89 -4.27 -2.54
N CYS A 66 13.10 -3.46 -1.84
CA CYS A 66 12.69 -3.73 -0.47
C CYS A 66 11.80 -4.95 -0.33
N PHE A 67 10.92 -5.24 -1.30
CA PHE A 67 10.17 -6.49 -1.26
C PHE A 67 11.10 -7.70 -1.38
N ASP A 68 12.01 -7.69 -2.35
CA ASP A 68 12.92 -8.81 -2.56
C ASP A 68 13.84 -9.03 -1.35
N GLU A 69 14.28 -7.95 -0.69
CA GLU A 69 15.06 -7.99 0.55
C GLU A 69 14.25 -8.54 1.74
N CYS A 70 12.97 -8.18 1.84
CA CYS A 70 12.14 -8.53 2.99
C CYS A 70 11.34 -9.83 2.82
N TYR A 71 11.17 -10.34 1.60
CA TYR A 71 10.43 -11.57 1.31
C TYR A 71 10.88 -12.79 2.14
N PRO A 72 12.19 -13.00 2.41
CA PRO A 72 12.65 -14.11 3.25
C PRO A 72 12.03 -14.15 4.66
N LEU A 73 11.48 -13.05 5.17
CA LEU A 73 10.75 -13.05 6.45
C LEU A 73 9.50 -13.93 6.41
N ALA A 74 8.87 -14.08 5.25
CA ALA A 74 7.75 -14.99 5.06
C ALA A 74 8.13 -16.45 5.35
N THR A 75 9.40 -16.83 5.13
CA THR A 75 9.88 -18.21 5.22
C THR A 75 10.59 -18.53 6.54
N THR A 76 10.46 -17.67 7.56
CA THR A 76 11.12 -17.82 8.88
C THR A 76 10.55 -18.94 9.76
N GLY A 77 9.53 -19.67 9.28
CA GLY A 77 8.92 -20.81 9.98
C GLY A 77 7.77 -20.44 10.90
N LYS A 78 7.39 -19.15 11.00
CA LYS A 78 6.19 -18.71 11.75
C LYS A 78 4.88 -19.18 11.13
N ILE A 79 4.85 -19.33 9.81
CA ILE A 79 3.72 -19.88 9.04
C ILE A 79 4.20 -21.07 8.21
N HIS A 80 3.33 -22.06 8.02
CA HIS A 80 3.63 -23.16 7.13
C HIS A 80 3.40 -22.72 5.67
N ILE A 81 4.44 -22.85 4.84
CA ILE A 81 4.38 -22.54 3.41
C ILE A 81 4.91 -23.76 2.66
N LYS A 82 4.07 -24.38 1.82
CA LYS A 82 4.48 -25.54 1.02
C LYS A 82 5.39 -25.13 -0.14
N SER A 83 5.14 -23.98 -0.76
CA SER A 83 5.94 -23.48 -1.87
C SER A 83 6.21 -21.98 -1.76
N PRO A 84 7.35 -21.60 -1.14
CA PRO A 84 7.77 -20.20 -1.05
C PRO A 84 7.92 -19.51 -2.41
N GLU A 85 8.43 -20.18 -3.43
CA GLU A 85 8.57 -19.56 -4.75
C GLU A 85 7.22 -19.30 -5.44
N THR A 86 6.26 -20.21 -5.26
CA THR A 86 4.89 -20.01 -5.73
C THR A 86 4.23 -18.84 -5.00
N LEU A 87 4.41 -18.76 -3.68
CA LEU A 87 3.91 -17.65 -2.88
C LEU A 87 4.52 -16.31 -3.33
N LYS A 88 5.83 -16.27 -3.60
CA LYS A 88 6.52 -15.09 -4.12
C LYS A 88 5.90 -14.66 -5.46
N THR A 89 5.66 -15.64 -6.32
CA THR A 89 5.06 -15.45 -7.64
C THR A 89 3.62 -14.94 -7.55
N CYS A 90 2.83 -15.36 -6.56
CA CYS A 90 1.48 -14.84 -6.32
C CYS A 90 1.47 -13.32 -6.16
N PHE A 91 2.43 -12.77 -5.41
CA PHE A 91 2.56 -11.33 -5.21
C PHE A 91 3.17 -10.64 -6.44
N GLN A 92 4.22 -11.21 -7.03
CA GLN A 92 4.90 -10.62 -8.18
C GLN A 92 4.03 -10.57 -9.45
N ASN A 93 3.15 -11.53 -9.67
CA ASN A 93 2.25 -11.54 -10.84
C ASN A 93 1.19 -10.44 -10.79
N LYS A 94 0.98 -9.82 -9.62
CA LYS A 94 0.01 -8.74 -9.43
C LYS A 94 0.64 -7.35 -9.48
N ASN A 95 1.93 -7.27 -9.83
CA ASN A 95 2.68 -6.03 -10.02
C ASN A 95 2.05 -5.09 -11.06
N SER A 96 1.45 -5.64 -12.14
CA SER A 96 0.77 -4.85 -13.16
C SER A 96 -0.41 -4.06 -12.59
N ILE A 97 -1.14 -4.62 -11.64
CA ILE A 97 -2.28 -3.97 -10.98
C ILE A 97 -1.81 -2.82 -10.10
N ALA A 98 -0.70 -3.00 -9.37
CA ALA A 98 -0.11 -1.94 -8.57
C ALA A 98 0.37 -0.77 -9.44
N ASN A 99 0.93 -1.06 -10.62
CA ASN A 99 1.27 -0.03 -11.59
C ASN A 99 0.01 0.68 -12.10
N SER A 100 -0.98 -0.06 -12.57
CA SER A 100 -2.25 0.53 -13.03
C SER A 100 -2.91 1.39 -11.95
N MET A 101 -2.78 0.99 -10.68
CA MET A 101 -3.28 1.77 -9.55
C MET A 101 -2.53 3.09 -9.40
N LEU A 102 -1.20 3.07 -9.46
CA LEU A 102 -0.37 4.27 -9.36
C LEU A 102 -0.54 5.19 -10.55
N ASP A 103 -0.57 4.64 -11.76
CA ASP A 103 -0.76 5.41 -12.99
C ASP A 103 -2.15 6.07 -12.96
N CYS A 104 -3.19 5.33 -12.56
CA CYS A 104 -4.52 5.90 -12.34
C CYS A 104 -4.52 7.02 -11.29
N MET A 105 -3.76 6.87 -10.20
CA MET A 105 -3.66 7.91 -9.17
C MET A 105 -2.94 9.15 -9.70
N GLN A 106 -1.87 8.99 -10.47
CA GLN A 106 -1.20 10.10 -11.13
C GLN A 106 -2.14 10.84 -12.09
N ASP A 107 -2.93 10.10 -12.87
CA ASP A 107 -3.89 10.68 -13.83
C ASP A 107 -5.13 11.28 -13.16
N SER A 108 -5.52 10.76 -12.00
CA SER A 108 -6.72 11.19 -11.28
C SER A 108 -6.47 12.34 -10.31
N LEU A 109 -5.21 12.63 -10.01
CA LEU A 109 -4.81 13.70 -9.11
C LEU A 109 -4.15 14.82 -9.90
N ASN A 110 -4.68 16.04 -9.76
CA ASN A 110 -4.01 17.27 -10.17
C ASN A 110 -2.85 17.56 -9.21
N SER A 111 -1.85 16.67 -9.25
CA SER A 111 -0.76 16.56 -8.27
C SER A 111 0.53 17.23 -8.72
N CYS A 112 0.56 17.71 -9.96
CA CYS A 112 1.69 18.39 -10.56
C CYS A 112 1.24 19.47 -11.53
N VAL A 113 2.18 20.34 -11.89
CA VAL A 113 2.02 21.40 -12.89
C VAL A 113 2.89 21.15 -14.13
N ASP A 114 2.61 21.82 -15.23
CA ASP A 114 3.37 21.62 -16.48
C ASP A 114 4.78 22.24 -16.45
N SER A 115 4.98 23.31 -15.66
CA SER A 115 6.25 24.03 -15.55
C SER A 115 6.98 23.72 -14.25
N LYS A 116 8.25 24.13 -14.16
CA LYS A 116 9.03 24.07 -12.92
C LYS A 116 8.67 25.16 -11.91
N ASP A 117 7.74 26.06 -12.26
CA ASP A 117 7.33 27.20 -11.43
C ASP A 117 6.05 26.90 -10.66
N GLY A 118 5.98 25.71 -10.04
CA GLY A 118 4.85 25.32 -9.21
C GLY A 118 4.64 26.25 -8.02
N LYS A 119 3.39 26.38 -7.57
CA LYS A 119 3.05 27.17 -6.38
C LYS A 119 3.68 26.56 -5.12
N GLN A 120 3.76 27.35 -4.05
CA GLN A 120 4.13 26.83 -2.73
C GLN A 120 2.98 26.02 -2.13
N ILE A 121 3.30 24.83 -1.63
CA ILE A 121 2.39 23.89 -0.97
C ILE A 121 2.98 23.48 0.38
N ALA A 122 2.16 22.99 1.31
CA ALA A 122 2.66 22.50 2.59
C ALA A 122 3.54 21.26 2.38
N TYR A 123 4.74 21.28 2.97
CA TYR A 123 5.65 20.15 2.93
C TYR A 123 5.09 18.97 3.72
N THR A 124 5.18 17.77 3.16
CA THR A 124 4.77 16.51 3.79
C THR A 124 6.01 15.68 4.12
N ASP A 125 6.20 15.35 5.39
CA ASP A 125 7.27 14.45 5.82
C ASP A 125 6.89 12.99 5.51
N ILE A 126 7.64 12.38 4.59
CA ILE A 126 7.41 11.01 4.13
C ILE A 126 7.73 9.99 5.23
N ASN A 127 8.72 10.22 6.09
CA ASN A 127 9.02 9.32 7.20
C ASN A 127 7.85 9.31 8.21
N VAL A 128 7.37 10.49 8.57
CA VAL A 128 6.21 10.64 9.47
C VAL A 128 4.97 10.00 8.85
N LEU A 129 4.75 10.14 7.53
CA LEU A 129 3.68 9.48 6.80
C LEU A 129 3.76 7.95 6.92
N LEU A 130 4.94 7.37 6.69
CA LEU A 130 5.16 5.93 6.75
C LEU A 130 4.97 5.38 8.17
N ASP A 131 5.54 6.04 9.18
CA ASP A 131 5.44 5.61 10.57
C ASP A 131 4.00 5.67 11.09
N LYS A 132 3.28 6.76 10.79
CA LYS A 132 1.86 6.88 11.15
C LYS A 132 0.99 5.86 10.42
N SER A 133 1.33 5.52 9.17
CA SER A 133 0.64 4.50 8.38
C SER A 133 0.81 3.11 9.00
N GLU A 134 2.03 2.73 9.35
CA GLU A 134 2.32 1.46 10.03
C GLU A 134 1.57 1.36 11.37
N ALA A 135 1.63 2.40 12.21
CA ALA A 135 0.94 2.43 13.51
C ALA A 135 -0.59 2.29 13.36
N ALA A 136 -1.15 2.95 12.33
CA ALA A 136 -2.57 2.86 12.00
C ALA A 136 -2.99 1.46 11.56
N LEU A 137 -2.17 0.80 10.73
CA LEU A 137 -2.38 -0.58 10.29
C LEU A 137 -2.29 -1.56 11.47
N LYS A 138 -1.30 -1.40 12.36
CA LYS A 138 -1.16 -2.21 13.57
C LYS A 138 -2.38 -2.13 14.48
N LYS A 139 -2.91 -0.91 14.68
CA LYS A 139 -4.14 -0.71 15.45
C LYS A 139 -5.34 -1.42 14.82
N LYS A 140 -5.46 -1.40 13.49
CA LYS A 140 -6.57 -2.07 12.77
C LYS A 140 -6.44 -3.59 12.82
N ALA A 141 -5.25 -4.14 12.64
CA ALA A 141 -5.05 -5.59 12.73
C ALA A 141 -5.39 -6.14 14.11
N ASN A 142 -5.07 -5.41 15.20
CA ASN A 142 -5.47 -5.81 16.55
C ASN A 142 -6.99 -5.90 16.73
N ILE A 143 -7.77 -5.11 15.97
CA ILE A 143 -9.24 -5.21 15.95
C ILE A 143 -9.65 -6.48 15.20
N ILE A 144 -9.02 -6.75 14.06
CA ILE A 144 -9.30 -7.92 13.23
C ILE A 144 -9.00 -9.22 13.99
N GLN A 145 -7.84 -9.33 14.63
CA GLN A 145 -7.45 -10.49 15.46
C GLN A 145 -8.53 -10.84 16.50
N LYS A 146 -9.09 -9.82 17.17
CA LYS A 146 -10.16 -10.01 18.15
C LYS A 146 -11.44 -10.58 17.56
N THR A 147 -11.67 -10.41 16.26
CA THR A 147 -12.89 -10.84 15.57
C THR A 147 -12.73 -12.18 14.84
N VAL A 148 -11.55 -12.49 14.28
CA VAL A 148 -11.31 -13.79 13.59
C VAL A 148 -10.80 -14.90 14.53
N GLY A 149 -10.41 -14.55 15.76
CA GLY A 149 -9.88 -15.49 16.75
C GLY A 149 -8.36 -15.72 16.65
N LYS A 150 -7.75 -16.24 17.72
CA LYS A 150 -6.28 -16.38 17.90
C LYS A 150 -5.55 -17.29 16.90
N SER A 151 -6.28 -18.00 16.04
CA SER A 151 -5.70 -18.99 15.11
C SER A 151 -4.80 -18.39 14.03
N ASN A 152 -4.81 -17.06 13.85
CA ASN A 152 -4.14 -16.38 12.74
C ASN A 152 -3.08 -15.36 13.20
N ASP A 153 -2.68 -15.40 14.48
CA ASP A 153 -1.72 -14.45 15.05
C ASP A 153 -0.39 -14.48 14.28
N ASN A 154 0.12 -15.67 13.96
CA ASN A 154 1.38 -15.84 13.23
C ASN A 154 1.34 -15.24 11.81
N LEU A 155 0.22 -15.37 11.10
CA LEU A 155 0.06 -14.83 9.75
C LEU A 155 0.10 -13.29 9.78
N ILE A 156 -0.59 -12.70 10.74
CA ILE A 156 -0.64 -11.25 10.93
C ILE A 156 0.73 -10.72 11.36
N ASP A 157 1.42 -11.42 12.27
CA ASP A 157 2.77 -11.07 12.71
C ASP A 157 3.78 -11.13 11.55
N VAL A 158 3.74 -12.18 10.72
CA VAL A 158 4.58 -12.28 9.52
C VAL A 158 4.31 -11.13 8.54
N ALA A 159 3.03 -10.79 8.34
CA ALA A 159 2.66 -9.66 7.49
C ALA A 159 3.21 -8.32 8.04
N PHE A 160 3.18 -8.14 9.36
CA PHE A 160 3.77 -6.96 10.01
C PHE A 160 5.29 -6.93 9.95
N ASP A 161 5.96 -8.07 10.14
CA ASP A 161 7.42 -8.15 10.04
C ASP A 161 7.89 -7.76 8.63
N ILE A 162 7.21 -8.29 7.60
CA ILE A 162 7.47 -7.92 6.20
C ILE A 162 7.19 -6.43 5.99
N GLY A 163 6.03 -5.92 6.44
CA GLY A 163 5.67 -4.51 6.29
C GLY A 163 6.66 -3.56 6.97
N HIS A 164 7.09 -3.90 8.18
CA HIS A 164 8.08 -3.17 8.95
C HIS A 164 9.45 -3.19 8.25
N CYS A 165 9.90 -4.36 7.78
CA CYS A 165 11.13 -4.48 7.01
C CYS A 165 11.08 -3.62 5.75
N MET A 166 9.99 -3.66 4.99
CA MET A 166 9.85 -2.88 3.76
C MET A 166 9.91 -1.38 4.03
N LYS A 167 9.23 -0.92 5.09
CA LYS A 167 9.28 0.47 5.54
C LYS A 167 10.72 0.88 5.86
N THR A 168 11.39 0.11 6.71
CA THR A 168 12.76 0.39 7.16
C THR A 168 13.76 0.36 6.01
N CYS A 169 13.63 -0.61 5.09
CA CYS A 169 14.42 -0.65 3.86
C CYS A 169 14.21 0.61 3.02
N PHE A 170 12.96 1.02 2.80
CA PHE A 170 12.64 2.20 2.00
C PHE A 170 13.18 3.48 2.62
N GLN A 171 13.02 3.65 3.94
CA GLN A 171 13.59 4.77 4.69
C GLN A 171 15.12 4.78 4.60
N LYS A 172 15.77 3.61 4.74
CA LYS A 172 17.23 3.48 4.64
C LYS A 172 17.75 3.86 3.24
N GLN A 173 17.07 3.44 2.17
CA GLN A 173 17.43 3.82 0.80
C GLN A 173 17.30 5.32 0.54
N ASN A 174 16.50 6.02 1.35
CA ASN A 174 16.26 7.46 1.26
C ASN A 174 16.85 8.25 2.44
N ALA A 175 17.83 7.68 3.17
CA ALA A 175 18.46 8.37 4.31
C ALA A 175 19.17 9.67 3.90
N GLY A 176 19.62 9.78 2.64
CA GLY A 176 20.17 11.00 2.04
C GLY A 176 19.13 11.94 1.42
N GLY A 177 17.85 11.78 1.78
CA GLY A 177 16.72 12.49 1.18
C GLY A 177 16.03 11.68 0.07
N TYR A 178 14.72 11.84 -0.01
CA TYR A 178 13.89 11.29 -1.07
C TYR A 178 14.16 12.00 -2.40
N CYS A 179 13.77 11.38 -3.52
CA CYS A 179 13.88 12.02 -4.85
C CYS A 179 13.26 13.43 -4.88
N PHE A 180 12.13 13.61 -4.21
CA PHE A 180 11.44 14.89 -4.07
C PHE A 180 12.29 15.95 -3.36
N ASP A 181 13.00 15.56 -2.30
CA ASP A 181 13.89 16.46 -1.55
C ASP A 181 15.05 16.94 -2.44
N LYS A 182 15.63 16.02 -3.22
CA LYS A 182 16.71 16.32 -4.17
C LYS A 182 16.27 17.28 -5.29
N LYS A 183 14.98 17.31 -5.62
CA LYS A 183 14.39 18.23 -6.61
C LYS A 183 13.77 19.48 -5.98
N SER A 184 13.80 19.57 -4.65
CA SER A 184 13.19 20.65 -3.87
C SER A 184 11.73 20.91 -4.27
N CYS A 185 10.97 19.84 -4.47
CA CYS A 185 9.55 19.90 -4.79
C CYS A 185 8.78 18.72 -4.21
N GLN A 186 7.46 18.84 -4.03
CA GLN A 186 6.58 17.71 -3.75
C GLN A 186 5.34 17.72 -4.63
N PRO A 187 4.71 16.55 -4.87
CA PRO A 187 3.42 16.52 -5.53
C PRO A 187 2.36 17.15 -4.62
N LEU A 188 1.41 17.87 -5.21
CA LEU A 188 0.24 18.34 -4.46
C LEU A 188 -0.65 17.16 -4.11
N ILE A 189 -0.74 16.86 -2.81
CA ILE A 189 -1.65 15.84 -2.29
C ILE A 189 -2.68 16.51 -1.39
N ASP A 190 -3.82 16.89 -1.97
CA ASP A 190 -5.00 17.25 -1.21
C ASP A 190 -5.70 15.99 -0.69
N SER A 191 -6.11 15.99 0.59
CA SER A 191 -6.62 14.79 1.23
C SER A 191 -8.00 14.37 0.72
N LYS A 192 -8.82 15.32 0.25
CA LYS A 192 -10.13 15.05 -0.36
C LYS A 192 -9.97 14.50 -1.76
N ASP A 193 -9.09 15.11 -2.56
CA ASP A 193 -8.82 14.64 -3.92
C ASP A 193 -8.10 13.30 -3.91
N ALA A 194 -7.13 13.10 -3.01
CA ALA A 194 -6.48 11.81 -2.77
C ALA A 194 -7.49 10.73 -2.42
N SER A 195 -8.45 11.02 -1.55
CA SER A 195 -9.50 10.08 -1.17
C SER A 195 -10.42 9.71 -2.34
N LYS A 196 -10.80 10.70 -3.14
CA LYS A 196 -11.66 10.51 -4.32
C LYS A 196 -10.93 9.75 -5.42
N GLY A 197 -9.69 10.12 -5.71
CA GLY A 197 -8.80 9.44 -6.65
C GLY A 197 -8.58 7.99 -6.25
N LEU A 198 -8.26 7.74 -4.98
CA LEU A 198 -8.07 6.40 -4.43
C LEU A 198 -9.30 5.52 -4.66
N ASN A 199 -10.49 6.02 -4.33
CA ASN A 199 -11.74 5.29 -4.56
C ASN A 199 -12.02 5.00 -6.04
N LYS A 200 -11.76 5.98 -6.92
CA LYS A 200 -11.91 5.82 -8.37
C LYS A 200 -10.95 4.74 -8.89
N CYS A 201 -9.69 4.80 -8.50
CA CYS A 201 -8.65 3.89 -8.99
C CYS A 201 -8.81 2.47 -8.44
N LEU A 202 -9.22 2.33 -7.18
CA LEU A 202 -9.58 1.03 -6.60
C LEU A 202 -10.67 0.34 -7.44
N LYS A 203 -11.71 1.07 -7.83
CA LYS A 203 -12.76 0.54 -8.72
C LYS A 203 -12.21 0.18 -10.10
N ALA A 204 -11.39 1.06 -10.69
CA ALA A 204 -10.82 0.87 -12.02
C ALA A 204 -9.96 -0.42 -12.10
N VAL A 205 -9.18 -0.71 -11.07
CA VAL A 205 -8.33 -1.92 -11.04
C VAL A 205 -9.06 -3.18 -10.54
N GLN A 206 -10.38 -3.10 -10.31
CA GLN A 206 -11.18 -4.18 -9.76
C GLN A 206 -10.58 -4.77 -8.48
N TRP A 207 -10.19 -3.91 -7.54
CA TRP A 207 -9.35 -4.29 -6.39
C TRP A 207 -9.85 -5.51 -5.61
N LYS A 208 -11.18 -5.69 -5.47
CA LYS A 208 -11.77 -6.83 -4.75
C LYS A 208 -11.52 -8.18 -5.45
N LYS A 209 -11.56 -8.19 -6.78
CA LYS A 209 -11.24 -9.38 -7.57
C LYS A 209 -9.76 -9.72 -7.41
N GLN A 210 -8.89 -8.71 -7.52
CA GLN A 210 -7.45 -8.90 -7.38
C GLN A 210 -7.05 -9.39 -5.99
N ALA A 211 -7.73 -8.88 -4.96
CA ALA A 211 -7.62 -9.34 -3.59
C ALA A 211 -7.99 -10.83 -3.44
N SER A 212 -9.12 -11.24 -3.99
CA SER A 212 -9.57 -12.65 -4.00
C SER A 212 -8.58 -13.55 -4.74
N ASP A 213 -8.12 -13.16 -5.93
CA ASP A 213 -7.12 -13.92 -6.71
C ASP A 213 -5.80 -14.13 -5.93
N VAL A 214 -5.30 -13.09 -5.24
CA VAL A 214 -4.09 -13.18 -4.41
C VAL A 214 -4.30 -14.15 -3.25
N CYS A 215 -5.47 -14.06 -2.60
CA CYS A 215 -5.82 -14.94 -1.49
C CYS A 215 -5.84 -16.41 -1.95
N GLU A 216 -6.55 -16.71 -3.04
CA GLU A 216 -6.62 -18.06 -3.60
C GLU A 216 -5.26 -18.60 -4.04
N CYS A 217 -4.43 -17.75 -4.65
CA CYS A 217 -3.05 -18.12 -5.01
C CYS A 217 -2.22 -18.46 -3.77
N THR A 218 -2.38 -17.70 -2.69
CA THR A 218 -1.67 -17.88 -1.42
C THR A 218 -2.06 -19.19 -0.74
N VAL A 219 -3.35 -19.54 -0.73
CA VAL A 219 -3.84 -20.84 -0.26
C VAL A 219 -3.26 -21.98 -1.11
N LYS A 220 -3.27 -21.83 -2.45
CA LYS A 220 -2.67 -22.82 -3.37
C LYS A 220 -1.16 -22.98 -3.18
N ALA A 221 -0.46 -21.92 -2.76
CA ALA A 221 0.95 -21.97 -2.38
C ALA A 221 1.21 -22.68 -1.04
N GLY A 222 0.15 -23.05 -0.32
CA GLY A 222 0.20 -23.88 0.88
C GLY A 222 0.08 -23.14 2.20
N VAL A 223 -0.39 -21.88 2.20
CA VAL A 223 -0.69 -21.12 3.42
C VAL A 223 -2.14 -21.36 3.82
N SER A 224 -2.39 -22.43 4.56
CA SER A 224 -3.74 -22.85 4.98
C SER A 224 -4.48 -21.82 5.83
N GLU A 225 -3.74 -21.04 6.61
CA GLU A 225 -4.23 -19.99 7.50
C GLU A 225 -4.95 -18.88 6.73
N MET A 226 -4.72 -18.77 5.41
CA MET A 226 -5.40 -17.83 4.54
C MET A 226 -6.81 -18.26 4.11
N GLU A 227 -7.20 -19.53 4.27
CA GLU A 227 -8.50 -20.05 3.81
C GLU A 227 -9.69 -19.30 4.43
N GLN A 228 -9.62 -19.01 5.73
CA GLN A 228 -10.64 -18.25 6.46
C GLN A 228 -10.76 -16.82 5.91
N TYR A 229 -9.64 -16.19 5.58
CA TYR A 229 -9.63 -14.85 4.97
C TYR A 229 -10.17 -14.87 3.54
N CYS A 230 -9.88 -15.91 2.75
CA CYS A 230 -10.41 -16.05 1.39
C CYS A 230 -11.92 -16.24 1.37
N GLY A 231 -12.48 -17.03 2.31
CA GLY A 231 -13.92 -17.21 2.46
C GLY A 231 -14.66 -15.89 2.74
N LEU A 232 -14.08 -15.04 3.58
CA LEU A 232 -14.60 -13.69 3.83
C LEU A 232 -14.57 -12.84 2.56
N LEU A 233 -13.46 -12.88 1.80
CA LEU A 233 -13.32 -12.11 0.56
C LEU A 233 -14.31 -12.51 -0.53
N ASN A 234 -14.52 -13.80 -0.70
CA ASN A 234 -15.44 -14.31 -1.71
C ASN A 234 -16.89 -13.94 -1.35
N SER A 235 -17.27 -14.03 -0.09
CA SER A 235 -18.59 -13.59 0.40
C SER A 235 -18.88 -12.10 0.14
N MET A 236 -17.83 -11.26 0.11
CA MET A 236 -17.94 -9.84 -0.19
C MET A 236 -18.01 -9.50 -1.69
N ASN A 237 -17.57 -10.41 -2.55
CA ASN A 237 -17.74 -10.30 -4.00
C ASN A 237 -19.15 -10.71 -4.44
N SER A 238 -19.78 -11.63 -3.69
CA SER A 238 -21.12 -12.18 -3.97
C SER A 238 -22.29 -11.28 -3.58
N ASN A 239 -22.06 -10.19 -2.83
CA ASN A 239 -23.09 -9.22 -2.44
C ASN A 239 -22.95 -7.91 -3.24
N PRO A 240 -23.76 -7.67 -4.29
CA PRO A 240 -23.78 -6.43 -5.06
C PRO A 240 -24.48 -5.27 -4.35
N SER A 241 -24.99 -5.48 -3.13
CA SER A 241 -25.84 -4.53 -2.41
C SER A 241 -25.08 -3.85 -1.28
N GLN A 242 -24.60 -2.63 -1.54
CA GLN A 242 -25.06 -1.43 -0.84
C GLN A 242 -24.48 -0.19 -1.55
N ASN A 243 -25.42 0.56 -2.15
CA ASN A 243 -25.26 1.83 -2.85
C ASN A 243 -24.49 2.88 -2.04
#